data_AF-A0A4V2HUW8-F1
#
_entry.id   AF-A0A4V2HUW8-F1
#
_cell.length_a   1.000
_cell.length_b   1.000
_cell.length_c   1.000
_cell.angle_alpha   90.00
_cell.angle_beta   90.00
_cell.angle_gamma   90.00
#
_symmetry.space_group_name_H-M   'P 1'
#
loop_
_entity.id
_entity.type
_entity.pdbx_description
1 polymer ?
#
loop_
_entity_poly.entity_id
_entity_poly.type
_entity_poly.pdbx_seq_one_letter_code
_entity_poly.pdbx_strand_id
1 'polypeptide(L)'
;MPLNEILVPHRSRNAFTGKVVRGCVLPMKKKAWAAKFKKYVILAGVNEPKKSCHGVRKARAEVAAYADCTESQMMAMFGWTDPKMPAHYIAQANREKLGVSGMEKIIAFDQSQSFDDFLWAPKANNVRTPHGNGVVTFPGNTRKKA
;
A
#
# COMPACT_ATOMS: atom_id res chain seq x y z
N MET A 1 -5.14 51.74 -1.14
CA MET A 1 -6.17 50.71 -1.38
C MET A 1 -5.99 49.63 -0.32
N PRO A 2 -6.73 49.67 0.80
CA PRO A 2 -6.51 48.74 1.92
C PRO A 2 -7.11 47.37 1.62
N LEU A 3 -6.42 46.34 2.11
CA LEU A 3 -6.69 44.93 1.94
C LEU A 3 -8.05 44.53 2.54
N ASN A 4 -8.83 43.82 1.73
CA ASN A 4 -10.16 43.36 2.03
C ASN A 4 -10.12 42.34 3.18
N GLU A 5 -10.63 42.78 4.31
CA GLU A 5 -10.96 42.00 5.49
C GLU A 5 -11.90 40.86 5.10
N ILE A 6 -11.38 39.63 5.03
CA ILE A 6 -12.20 38.43 4.92
C ILE A 6 -12.93 38.28 6.26
N LEU A 7 -14.14 38.81 6.29
CA LEU A 7 -15.14 38.65 7.33
C LEU A 7 -15.41 37.14 7.53
N VAL A 8 -14.66 36.50 8.43
CA VAL A 8 -15.01 35.17 8.91
C VAL A 8 -16.16 35.34 9.92
N PRO A 9 -17.38 34.85 9.64
CA PRO A 9 -18.52 35.10 10.49
C PRO A 9 -18.35 34.34 11.81
N HIS A 10 -18.50 35.09 12.90
CA HIS A 10 -18.78 34.65 14.27
C HIS A 10 -18.22 33.26 14.66
N ARG A 11 -16.98 33.26 15.17
CA ARG A 11 -16.29 32.10 15.76
C ARG A 11 -17.09 31.56 16.95
N SER A 12 -18.03 30.65 16.68
CA SER A 12 -18.58 29.76 17.72
C SER A 12 -17.40 29.10 18.44
N ARG A 13 -17.36 29.21 19.77
CA ARG A 13 -16.37 28.61 20.68
C ARG A 13 -16.40 27.06 20.67
N ASN A 14 -16.24 26.46 19.49
CA ASN A 14 -16.26 25.03 19.28
C ASN A 14 -14.81 24.58 19.07
N ALA A 15 -14.17 24.12 20.13
CA ALA A 15 -12.89 23.42 20.00
C ALA A 15 -13.07 22.23 19.04
N PHE A 16 -12.04 21.91 18.26
CA PHE A 16 -12.05 20.73 17.39
C PHE A 16 -12.43 19.46 18.17
N THR A 17 -12.03 19.40 19.44
CA THR A 17 -12.13 18.26 20.37
C THR A 17 -13.33 18.28 21.32
N GLY A 18 -14.16 19.33 21.37
CA GLY A 18 -15.35 19.32 22.23
C GLY A 18 -16.08 20.65 22.41
N LYS A 19 -17.12 20.60 23.25
CA LYS A 19 -17.80 21.81 23.72
C LYS A 19 -16.97 22.40 24.86
N VAL A 20 -16.63 23.69 24.76
CA VAL A 20 -15.99 24.42 25.85
C VAL A 20 -17.09 24.81 26.84
N VAL A 21 -17.08 24.22 28.02
CA VAL A 21 -18.01 24.55 29.11
C VAL A 21 -17.18 25.00 30.30
N ARG A 22 -17.39 26.24 30.75
CA ARG A 22 -16.68 26.85 31.89
C ARG A 22 -15.14 26.74 31.80
N GLY A 23 -14.57 26.98 30.61
CA GLY A 23 -13.12 26.93 30.39
C GLY A 23 -12.53 25.53 30.17
N CYS A 24 -13.28 24.45 30.45
CA CYS A 24 -12.86 23.08 30.21
C CYS A 24 -13.44 22.53 28.90
N VAL A 25 -12.62 21.81 28.12
CA VAL A 25 -13.08 21.10 26.93
C VAL A 25 -13.61 19.73 27.35
N LEU A 26 -14.92 19.53 27.24
CA LEU A 26 -15.52 18.22 27.54
C LEU A 26 -15.21 17.23 26.41
N PRO A 27 -14.79 15.99 26.73
CA PRO A 27 -14.51 14.97 25.73
C PRO A 27 -15.78 14.61 24.95
N MET A 28 -15.67 14.57 23.63
CA MET A 28 -16.80 14.18 22.78
C MET A 28 -17.06 12.67 22.82
N LYS A 29 -18.34 12.30 22.66
CA LYS A 29 -18.73 10.92 22.38
C LYS A 29 -18.20 10.48 21.01
N LYS A 30 -17.79 9.21 20.89
CA LYS A 30 -17.28 8.60 19.63
C LYS A 30 -18.15 8.92 18.39
N LYS A 31 -19.48 8.78 18.52
CA LYS A 31 -20.43 9.07 17.42
C LYS A 31 -20.42 10.54 17.00
N ALA A 32 -20.33 11.46 17.96
CA ALA A 32 -20.30 12.90 17.69
C ALA A 32 -19.00 13.29 16.96
N TRP A 33 -17.88 12.71 17.37
CA TRP A 33 -16.60 12.93 16.70
C TRP A 33 -16.61 12.39 15.27
N ALA A 34 -17.11 11.17 15.04
CA ALA A 34 -17.22 10.59 13.70
C ALA A 34 -18.11 11.44 12.76
N ALA A 35 -19.22 11.98 13.27
CA ALA A 35 -20.08 12.89 12.51
C ALA A 35 -19.36 14.20 12.15
N LYS A 36 -18.58 14.76 13.09
CA LYS A 36 -17.77 15.96 12.85
C LYS A 36 -16.68 15.71 11.82
N PHE A 37 -15.99 14.58 11.90
CA PHE A 37 -15.01 14.14 10.90
C PHE A 37 -15.64 14.03 9.51
N LYS A 38 -16.82 13.40 9.41
CA LYS A 38 -17.55 13.30 8.13
C LYS A 38 -17.85 14.66 7.51
N LYS A 39 -18.22 15.68 8.31
CA LYS A 39 -18.43 17.05 7.80
C LYS A 39 -17.17 17.62 7.16
N TYR A 40 -16.00 17.46 7.79
CA TYR A 40 -14.74 17.93 7.22
C TYR A 40 -14.34 17.18 5.95
N VAL A 41 -14.59 15.87 5.88
CA VAL A 41 -14.33 15.06 4.68
C VAL A 41 -15.19 15.53 3.50
N ILE A 42 -16.47 15.85 3.75
CA ILE A 42 -17.38 16.41 2.73
C ILE A 42 -16.89 17.79 2.27
N LEU A 43 -16.47 18.66 3.20
CA LEU A 43 -15.91 19.98 2.88
C LEU A 43 -14.62 19.88 2.06
N ALA A 44 -13.82 18.82 2.27
CA ALA A 44 -12.63 18.54 1.48
C ALA A 44 -12.93 17.94 0.09
N GLY A 45 -14.21 17.81 -0.30
CA GLY A 45 -14.64 17.27 -1.59
C GLY A 45 -14.57 15.74 -1.71
N VAL A 46 -14.25 15.02 -0.63
CA VAL A 46 -14.09 13.57 -0.64
C VAL A 46 -15.43 12.90 -0.35
N ASN A 47 -16.35 12.95 -1.32
CA ASN A 47 -17.76 12.57 -1.16
C ASN A 47 -18.08 11.09 -1.46
N GLU A 48 -17.08 10.21 -1.41
CA GLU A 48 -17.29 8.78 -1.70
C GLU A 48 -17.91 8.00 -0.53
N PRO A 49 -18.74 6.98 -0.80
CA PRO A 49 -19.23 6.07 0.23
C PRO A 49 -18.06 5.34 0.90
N LYS A 50 -18.15 5.12 2.23
CA LYS A 50 -17.19 4.37 3.08
C LYS A 50 -15.89 5.09 3.50
N LYS A 51 -15.68 6.37 3.19
CA LYS A 51 -14.54 7.14 3.77
C LYS A 51 -14.81 7.42 5.26
N SER A 52 -14.15 6.66 6.13
CA SER A 52 -14.28 6.76 7.59
C SER A 52 -12.93 7.03 8.24
N CYS A 53 -12.93 7.48 9.49
CA CYS A 53 -11.68 7.64 10.26
C CYS A 53 -10.86 6.34 10.34
N HIS A 54 -11.53 5.19 10.45
CA HIS A 54 -10.84 3.91 10.45
C HIS A 54 -10.14 3.66 9.11
N GLY A 55 -10.77 4.04 7.99
CA GLY A 55 -10.16 3.99 6.66
C GLY A 55 -8.92 4.87 6.55
N VAL A 56 -8.95 6.08 7.12
CA VAL A 56 -7.76 6.96 7.15
C VAL A 56 -6.59 6.31 7.89
N ARG A 57 -6.86 5.64 9.01
CA ARG A 57 -5.83 4.90 9.75
C ARG A 57 -5.25 3.75 8.93
N LYS A 58 -6.09 2.98 8.22
CA LYS A 58 -5.62 1.90 7.33
C LYS A 58 -4.74 2.42 6.20
N ALA A 59 -5.21 3.46 5.50
CA ALA A 59 -4.46 4.08 4.41
C ALA A 59 -3.08 4.58 4.89
N ARG A 60 -3.01 5.17 6.09
CA ARG A 60 -1.72 5.61 6.64
C ARG A 60 -0.82 4.44 7.04
N ALA A 61 -1.38 3.32 7.48
CA ALA A 61 -0.62 2.11 7.77
C ALA A 61 -0.03 1.48 6.50
N GLU A 62 -0.80 1.47 5.40
CA GLU A 62 -0.30 1.04 4.09
C GLU A 62 0.89 1.90 3.66
N VAL A 63 0.75 3.23 3.69
CA VAL A 63 1.85 4.15 3.33
C VAL A 63 3.09 3.91 4.18
N ALA A 64 2.94 3.68 5.50
CA ALA A 64 4.08 3.37 6.37
C ALA A 64 4.75 2.04 6.00
N ALA A 65 3.98 1.02 5.63
CA ALA A 65 4.52 -0.26 5.18
C ALA A 65 5.28 -0.12 3.85
N TYR A 66 4.78 0.68 2.89
CA TYR A 66 5.50 0.95 1.64
C TYR A 66 6.79 1.74 1.86
N ALA A 67 6.84 2.58 2.91
CA ALA A 67 8.03 3.33 3.31
C ALA A 67 9.06 2.51 4.10
N ASP A 68 8.96 1.17 4.08
CA ASP A 68 9.88 0.24 4.73
C ASP A 68 10.01 0.44 6.25
N CYS A 69 8.92 0.90 6.89
CA CYS A 69 8.87 0.94 8.36
C CYS A 69 8.91 -0.48 8.94
N THR A 70 9.70 -0.67 10.00
CA THR A 70 9.78 -1.95 10.72
C THR A 70 8.50 -2.22 11.50
N GLU A 71 8.25 -3.49 11.84
CA GLU A 71 7.10 -3.88 12.66
C GLU A 71 7.04 -3.08 13.96
N SER A 72 8.17 -2.96 14.67
CA SER A 72 8.28 -2.18 15.92
C SER A 72 7.95 -0.70 15.73
N GLN A 73 8.38 -0.09 14.62
CA GLN A 73 8.04 1.30 14.29
C GLN A 73 6.55 1.46 14.05
N MET A 74 5.93 0.56 13.27
CA MET A 74 4.49 0.59 13.03
C MET A 74 3.68 0.34 14.30
N MET A 75 4.14 -0.56 15.19
CA MET A 75 3.52 -0.79 16.49
C MET A 75 3.51 0.49 17.33
N ALA A 76 4.63 1.20 17.41
CA ALA A 76 4.72 2.47 18.12
C ALA A 76 3.86 3.58 17.50
N MET A 77 3.89 3.72 16.16
CA MET A 77 3.15 4.76 15.44
C MET A 77 1.63 4.61 15.54
N PHE A 78 1.12 3.37 15.47
CA PHE A 78 -0.31 3.09 15.48
C PHE A 78 -0.84 2.61 16.83
N GLY A 79 0.03 2.42 17.83
CA GLY A 79 -0.34 1.88 19.13
C GLY A 79 -0.89 0.45 19.04
N TRP A 80 -0.29 -0.38 18.18
CA TRP A 80 -0.62 -1.80 18.13
C TRP A 80 0.21 -2.57 19.15
N THR A 81 -0.47 -3.44 19.90
CA THR A 81 0.16 -4.35 20.85
C THR A 81 0.49 -5.70 20.23
N ASP A 82 -0.25 -6.11 19.20
CA ASP A 82 -0.05 -7.37 18.48
C ASP A 82 0.79 -7.15 17.22
N PRO A 83 1.93 -7.86 17.06
CA PRO A 83 2.78 -7.78 15.86
C PRO A 83 2.10 -8.32 14.59
N LYS A 84 0.99 -9.05 14.70
CA LYS A 84 0.23 -9.54 13.54
C LYS A 84 -0.31 -8.41 12.66
N MET A 85 -0.70 -7.29 13.27
CA MET A 85 -1.25 -6.14 12.55
C MET A 85 -0.25 -5.46 11.61
N PRO A 86 0.95 -5.05 12.06
CA PRO A 86 1.97 -4.50 11.16
C PRO A 86 2.46 -5.54 10.15
N ALA A 87 2.63 -6.80 10.56
CA ALA A 87 3.05 -7.88 9.67
C ALA A 87 2.12 -8.04 8.45
N HIS A 88 0.81 -7.90 8.63
CA HIS A 88 -0.16 -7.93 7.53
C HIS A 88 0.13 -6.87 6.45
N TYR A 89 0.37 -5.62 6.87
CA TYR A 89 0.63 -4.51 5.92
C TYR A 89 2.01 -4.64 5.27
N ILE A 90 3.02 -5.02 6.04
CA ILE A 90 4.39 -5.23 5.53
C ILE A 90 4.42 -6.39 4.52
N ALA A 91 3.75 -7.50 4.82
CA ALA A 91 3.66 -8.63 3.90
C ALA A 91 2.98 -8.26 2.58
N GLN A 92 1.97 -7.40 2.62
CA GLN A 92 1.31 -6.88 1.42
C GLN A 92 2.28 -6.01 0.60
N ALA A 93 2.93 -5.03 1.22
CA ALA A 93 3.89 -4.15 0.55
C ALA A 93 5.07 -4.95 -0.06
N ASN A 94 5.60 -5.91 0.69
CA ASN A 94 6.70 -6.77 0.23
C ASN A 94 6.28 -7.67 -0.93
N ARG A 95 5.06 -8.21 -0.92
CA ARG A 95 4.56 -9.03 -2.03
C ARG A 95 4.56 -8.25 -3.34
N GLU A 96 4.14 -6.99 -3.31
CA GLU A 96 4.12 -6.15 -4.50
C GLU A 96 5.54 -5.80 -4.99
N LYS A 97 6.43 -5.38 -4.08
CA LYS A 97 7.84 -5.10 -4.41
C LYS A 97 8.56 -6.33 -4.99
N LEU A 98 8.34 -7.50 -4.38
CA LEU A 98 8.92 -8.76 -4.85
C LEU A 98 8.34 -9.21 -6.19
N GLY A 99 7.05 -8.96 -6.44
CA GLY A 99 6.43 -9.26 -7.73
C GLY A 99 7.03 -8.45 -8.87
N VAL A 100 7.18 -7.13 -8.67
CA VAL A 100 7.78 -6.23 -9.67
C VAL A 100 9.25 -6.59 -9.92
N SER A 101 10.06 -6.69 -8.85
CA SER A 101 11.48 -7.05 -8.99
C SER A 101 11.70 -8.46 -9.55
N GLY A 102 10.77 -9.40 -9.33
CA GLY A 102 10.81 -10.72 -9.95
C GLY A 102 10.60 -10.67 -11.46
N MET A 103 9.63 -9.88 -11.93
CA MET A 103 9.35 -9.70 -13.35
C MET A 103 10.50 -8.99 -14.07
N GLU A 104 11.12 -7.98 -13.45
CA GLU A 104 12.28 -7.28 -14.02
C GLU A 104 13.43 -8.24 -14.33
N LYS A 105 13.67 -9.25 -13.48
CA LYS A 105 14.71 -10.26 -13.71
C LYS A 105 14.41 -11.16 -14.91
N ILE A 106 13.15 -11.52 -15.12
CA ILE A 106 12.74 -12.31 -16.29
C ILE A 106 12.95 -11.50 -17.57
N ILE A 107 12.52 -10.24 -17.58
CA ILE A 107 12.71 -9.34 -18.73
C ILE A 107 14.20 -9.17 -19.06
N ALA A 108 15.05 -8.96 -18.04
CA ALA A 108 16.49 -8.83 -18.23
C ALA A 108 17.12 -10.12 -18.79
N PHE A 109 16.65 -11.28 -18.34
CA PHE A 109 17.07 -12.57 -18.88
C PHE A 109 16.68 -12.71 -20.36
N ASP A 110 15.42 -12.45 -20.71
CA ASP A 110 14.93 -12.54 -22.10
C ASP A 110 15.71 -11.62 -23.05
N GLN A 111 16.04 -10.41 -22.59
CA GLN A 111 16.86 -9.46 -23.33
C GLN A 111 18.30 -9.97 -23.54
N SER A 112 18.92 -10.56 -22.50
CA SER A 112 20.27 -11.12 -22.62
C SER A 112 20.35 -12.27 -23.63
N GLN A 113 19.34 -13.14 -23.64
CA GLN A 113 19.26 -14.26 -24.60
C GLN A 113 19.15 -13.76 -26.04
N SER A 114 18.40 -12.67 -26.27
CA SER A 114 18.28 -12.08 -27.62
C SER A 114 19.60 -11.51 -28.17
N PHE A 115 20.52 -11.11 -27.29
CA PHE A 115 21.84 -10.58 -27.69
C PHE A 115 22.83 -11.70 -28.01
N ASP A 116 22.77 -12.80 -27.25
CA ASP A 116 23.57 -14.01 -27.52
C ASP A 116 23.18 -14.66 -28.86
N ASP A 117 21.90 -14.68 -29.20
CA ASP A 117 21.40 -15.15 -30.51
C ASP A 117 21.92 -14.32 -31.69
N PHE A 118 22.20 -13.02 -31.49
CA PHE A 118 22.72 -12.13 -32.55
C PHE A 118 24.25 -12.21 -32.69
N LEU A 119 24.98 -12.55 -31.61
CA LEU A 119 26.43 -12.69 -31.63
C LEU A 119 26.91 -14.10 -32.01
N TRP A 120 26.02 -15.10 -32.02
CA TRP A 120 26.30 -16.39 -32.63
C TRP A 120 26.17 -16.32 -34.16
N ALA A 121 27.21 -15.80 -34.83
CA ALA A 121 27.40 -16.07 -36.25
C ALA A 121 27.43 -17.60 -36.47
N PRO A 122 26.80 -18.12 -37.53
CA PRO A 122 26.57 -19.55 -37.69
C PRO A 122 27.93 -20.24 -37.85
N LYS A 123 28.38 -20.95 -36.81
CA LYS A 123 29.28 -22.06 -37.07
C LYS A 123 28.47 -23.05 -37.89
N ALA A 124 28.88 -23.25 -39.14
CA ALA A 124 28.21 -24.10 -40.10
C ALA A 124 28.04 -25.53 -39.54
N ASN A 125 26.88 -25.82 -38.95
CA ASN A 125 26.54 -27.15 -38.46
C ASN A 125 25.57 -27.74 -39.47
N ASN A 126 26.11 -28.43 -40.46
CA ASN A 126 25.38 -29.05 -41.56
C ASN A 126 24.67 -30.35 -41.14
N VAL A 127 23.99 -30.37 -39.99
CA VAL A 127 23.26 -31.55 -39.49
C VAL A 127 21.88 -31.10 -39.00
N ARG A 128 20.88 -31.33 -39.83
CA ARG A 128 19.46 -31.12 -39.53
C ARG A 128 19.05 -31.96 -38.32
N THR A 129 18.58 -31.33 -37.25
CA THR A 129 17.75 -31.97 -36.22
C THR A 129 16.27 -31.84 -36.59
N PRO A 130 15.43 -32.89 -36.44
CA PRO A 130 14.03 -32.84 -36.80
C PRO A 130 13.23 -32.01 -35.79
N HIS A 131 12.32 -31.18 -36.30
CA HIS A 131 11.31 -30.47 -35.53
C HIS A 131 10.42 -31.42 -34.72
N GLY A 132 10.43 -31.27 -33.40
CA GLY A 132 9.45 -31.86 -32.49
C GLY A 132 9.43 -31.07 -31.18
N ASN A 133 8.41 -30.23 -30.99
CA ASN A 133 8.19 -29.51 -29.73
C ASN A 133 7.71 -30.51 -28.67
N GLY A 134 8.63 -31.07 -27.89
CA GLY A 134 8.31 -31.90 -26.73
C GLY A 134 7.85 -31.02 -25.56
N VAL A 135 6.60 -31.18 -25.14
CA VAL A 135 6.13 -30.65 -23.85
C VAL A 135 6.98 -31.27 -22.74
N VAL A 136 7.72 -30.43 -22.00
CA VAL A 136 8.45 -30.86 -20.81
C VAL A 136 7.46 -31.09 -19.68
N THR A 137 7.09 -32.35 -19.45
CA THR A 137 6.32 -32.75 -18.26
C THR A 137 7.28 -32.99 -17.10
N PHE A 138 7.22 -32.14 -16.07
CA PHE A 138 7.95 -32.36 -14.81
C PHE A 138 7.22 -33.44 -13.97
N PRO A 139 7.90 -34.52 -13.56
CA PRO A 139 7.28 -35.50 -12.66
C PRO A 139 7.11 -34.90 -11.27
N GLY A 140 5.85 -34.86 -10.79
CA GLY A 140 5.53 -34.41 -9.44
C GLY A 140 6.07 -35.35 -8.37
N ASN A 141 6.85 -34.83 -7.43
CA ASN A 141 7.39 -35.58 -6.30
C ASN A 141 6.32 -35.75 -5.20
N THR A 142 5.54 -36.83 -5.25
CA THR A 142 4.69 -37.25 -4.13
C THR A 142 5.42 -38.29 -3.27
N ARG A 143 6.28 -37.83 -2.36
CA ARG A 143 6.73 -38.66 -1.22
C ARG A 143 5.59 -38.75 -0.20
N LYS A 144 4.83 -39.84 -0.23
CA LYS A 144 4.00 -40.27 0.91
C LYS A 144 4.92 -40.56 2.10
N LYS A 145 4.68 -39.89 3.23
CA LYS A 145 5.24 -40.29 4.53
C LYS A 145 4.56 -41.60 4.96
N ALA A 146 5.36 -42.60 5.27
CA ALA A 146 4.95 -43.76 6.04
C ALA A 146 4.88 -43.39 7.53
#